data_AF-A0A538SIA4-F1
#
_entry.id   AF-A0A538SIA4-F1
#
_cell.length_a   1.000
_cell.length_b   1.000
_cell.length_c   1.000
_cell.angle_alpha   90.00
_cell.angle_beta   90.00
_cell.angle_gamma   90.00
#
_symmetry.space_group_name_H-M   'P 1'
#
loop_
_entity.id
_entity.type
_entity.pdbx_description
1 polymer ?
#
loop_
_entity_poly.entity_id
_entity_poly.type
_entity_poly.pdbx_seq_one_letter_code
_entity_poly.pdbx_strand_id
1 'polypeptide(L)'
;MVLLVFVPLAPIAAASHWGALLVFTFAYLAILPLAGILGEATERLAARLGAGVGALLNATFGNAAELIIALAALQHGLHDVVKASLTGSIIGNGLLVLGLSVLAGGIGRERQTFDRAAAAAGSTLLGLAAIGLVVPAMFHIVAEGAVSGGTLP
;
A
#
# COMPACT_ATOMS: atom_id res chain seq x y z
N MET A 1 -5.83 -19.24 -3.03
CA MET A 1 -6.41 -20.29 -2.17
C MET A 1 -5.36 -21.13 -1.47
N VAL A 2 -4.32 -21.63 -2.16
CA VAL A 2 -3.22 -22.40 -1.53
C VAL A 2 -2.59 -21.67 -0.33
N LEU A 3 -2.42 -20.34 -0.41
CA LEU A 3 -1.83 -19.55 0.68
C LEU A 3 -2.69 -19.44 1.96
N LEU A 4 -3.98 -19.80 1.92
CA LEU A 4 -4.83 -19.74 3.13
C LEU A 4 -4.37 -20.71 4.22
N VAL A 5 -3.61 -21.75 3.88
CA VAL A 5 -2.99 -22.65 4.86
C VAL A 5 -2.08 -21.91 5.82
N PHE A 6 -1.50 -20.77 5.40
CA PHE A 6 -0.62 -19.97 6.26
C PHE A 6 -1.38 -19.22 7.36
N VAL A 7 -2.70 -19.03 7.23
CA VAL A 7 -3.54 -18.34 8.23
C VAL A 7 -3.51 -19.06 9.59
N PRO A 8 -3.78 -20.37 9.69
CA PRO A 8 -3.57 -21.09 10.95
C PRO A 8 -2.09 -21.39 11.24
N LEU A 9 -1.23 -21.56 10.22
CA LEU A 9 0.18 -21.89 10.46
C LEU A 9 0.96 -20.75 11.11
N ALA A 10 0.67 -19.48 10.80
CA ALA A 10 1.35 -18.34 11.40
C ALA A 10 1.22 -18.28 12.94
N PRO A 11 0.01 -18.35 13.55
CA PRO A 11 -0.12 -18.39 15.00
C PRO A 11 0.38 -19.70 15.61
N ILE A 12 0.26 -20.84 14.91
CA ILE A 12 0.85 -22.12 15.39
C ILE A 12 2.38 -22.01 15.47
N ALA A 13 3.02 -21.45 14.45
CA ALA A 13 4.46 -21.22 14.41
C ALA A 13 4.89 -20.26 15.53
N ALA A 14 4.13 -19.19 15.77
CA ALA A 14 4.40 -18.26 16.87
C ALA A 14 4.26 -18.93 18.24
N ALA A 15 3.17 -19.66 18.48
CA ALA A 15 2.90 -20.36 19.74
C ALA A 15 3.88 -21.50 20.02
N SER A 16 4.39 -22.13 18.98
CA SER A 16 5.41 -23.19 19.06
C SER A 16 6.84 -22.64 19.06
N HIS A 17 7.01 -21.31 19.13
CA HIS A 17 8.30 -20.61 19.12
C HIS A 17 9.20 -20.98 17.93
N TRP A 18 8.61 -21.11 16.74
CA TRP A 18 9.38 -21.24 15.51
C TRP A 18 10.18 -19.95 15.31
N GLY A 19 11.34 -20.04 14.66
CA GLY A 19 12.25 -18.90 14.49
C GLY A 19 11.55 -17.68 13.90
N ALA A 20 11.96 -16.48 14.31
CA ALA A 20 11.30 -15.22 13.96
C ALA A 20 11.10 -15.03 12.44
N LEU A 21 12.06 -15.47 11.64
CA LEU A 21 11.97 -15.44 10.18
C LEU A 21 10.78 -16.28 9.67
N LEU A 22 10.58 -17.48 10.18
CA LEU A 22 9.48 -18.36 9.76
C LEU A 22 8.13 -17.80 10.16
N VAL A 23 8.02 -17.30 11.40
CA VAL A 23 6.79 -16.66 11.88
C VAL A 23 6.43 -15.46 11.02
N PHE A 24 7.43 -14.61 10.71
CA PHE A 24 7.25 -13.46 9.83
C PHE A 24 6.82 -13.88 8.42
N THR A 25 7.51 -14.85 7.82
CA THR A 25 7.18 -15.33 6.47
C THR A 25 5.78 -15.92 6.40
N PHE A 26 5.37 -16.71 7.38
CA PHE A 26 4.02 -17.27 7.39
C PHE A 26 2.94 -16.22 7.60
N ALA A 27 3.17 -15.26 8.51
CA ALA A 27 2.26 -14.14 8.69
C ALA A 27 2.12 -13.32 7.40
N TYR A 28 3.24 -13.02 6.72
CA TYR A 28 3.24 -12.35 5.42
C TYR A 28 2.42 -13.13 4.38
N LEU A 29 2.68 -14.43 4.20
CA LEU A 29 1.98 -15.26 3.23
C LEU A 29 0.49 -15.45 3.56
N ALA A 30 0.11 -15.40 4.84
CA ALA A 30 -1.28 -15.44 5.28
C ALA A 30 -2.04 -14.16 4.90
N ILE A 31 -1.38 -12.99 4.96
CA ILE A 31 -2.00 -11.70 4.67
C ILE A 31 -2.37 -11.59 3.18
N LEU A 32 -1.55 -12.11 2.25
CA LEU A 32 -1.80 -12.04 0.81
C LEU A 32 -3.23 -12.46 0.39
N PRO A 33 -3.71 -13.68 0.71
CA PRO A 33 -5.07 -14.09 0.36
C PRO A 33 -6.13 -13.36 1.17
N LEU A 34 -5.86 -12.99 2.43
CA LEU A 34 -6.82 -12.26 3.27
C LEU A 34 -7.09 -10.86 2.73
N ALA A 35 -6.05 -10.15 2.29
CA ALA A 35 -6.16 -8.84 1.64
C ALA A 35 -7.01 -8.93 0.36
N GLY A 36 -6.79 -9.96 -0.46
CA GLY A 36 -7.60 -10.19 -1.66
C GLY A 36 -9.08 -10.44 -1.34
N ILE A 37 -9.38 -11.28 -0.35
CA ILE A 37 -10.77 -11.56 0.08
C ILE A 37 -11.43 -10.30 0.63
N LEU A 38 -10.71 -9.51 1.44
CA LEU A 38 -11.22 -8.26 2.00
C LEU A 38 -11.49 -7.24 0.90
N GLY A 39 -10.61 -7.12 -0.10
CA GLY A 39 -10.79 -6.24 -1.25
C GLY A 39 -12.03 -6.63 -2.06
N GLU A 40 -12.20 -7.91 -2.39
CA GLU A 40 -13.38 -8.38 -3.14
C GLU A 40 -14.68 -8.20 -2.34
N ALA A 41 -14.65 -8.46 -1.04
CA ALA A 41 -15.80 -8.21 -0.16
C ALA A 41 -16.15 -6.71 -0.12
N THR A 42 -15.14 -5.84 -0.06
CA THR A 42 -15.28 -4.39 -0.08
C THR A 42 -15.89 -3.91 -1.38
N GLU A 43 -15.42 -4.41 -2.52
CA GLU A 43 -15.95 -4.05 -3.84
C GLU A 43 -17.42 -4.47 -3.99
N ARG A 44 -17.75 -5.71 -3.59
CA ARG A 44 -19.14 -6.22 -3.63
C ARG A 44 -20.06 -5.42 -2.72
N LEU A 45 -19.57 -4.97 -1.57
CA LEU A 45 -20.33 -4.11 -0.65
C LEU A 45 -20.48 -2.70 -1.22
N ALA A 46 -19.41 -2.10 -1.72
CA ALA A 46 -19.41 -0.77 -2.33
C ALA A 46 -20.36 -0.69 -3.52
N ALA A 47 -20.45 -1.74 -4.35
CA ALA A 47 -21.37 -1.82 -5.48
C ALA A 47 -22.86 -1.82 -5.08
N ARG A 48 -23.18 -2.19 -3.84
CA ARG A 48 -24.55 -2.14 -3.28
C ARG A 48 -24.84 -0.82 -2.55
N LEU A 49 -23.82 0.01 -2.36
CA LEU A 49 -23.92 1.32 -1.74
C LEU A 49 -23.93 2.39 -2.82
N GLY A 50 -24.58 3.53 -2.57
CA GLY A 50 -24.58 4.65 -3.51
C GLY A 50 -23.16 5.15 -3.80
N ALA A 51 -22.95 5.80 -4.95
CA ALA A 51 -21.62 6.16 -5.48
C ALA A 51 -20.68 6.82 -4.44
N GLY A 52 -21.17 7.77 -3.63
CA GLY A 52 -20.36 8.43 -2.61
C GLY A 52 -19.90 7.51 -1.48
N VAL A 53 -20.83 6.73 -0.90
CA VAL A 53 -20.51 5.82 0.22
C VAL A 53 -19.68 4.64 -0.27
N GLY A 54 -19.99 4.10 -1.46
CA GLY A 54 -19.20 3.05 -2.08
C GLY A 54 -17.77 3.50 -2.38
N ALA A 55 -17.57 4.73 -2.88
CA ALA A 55 -16.24 5.29 -3.11
C ALA A 55 -15.44 5.44 -1.81
N LEU A 56 -16.06 5.96 -0.75
CA LEU A 56 -15.43 6.07 0.56
C LEU A 56 -15.01 4.70 1.10
N LEU A 57 -15.91 3.72 1.04
CA LEU A 57 -15.69 2.36 1.52
C LEU A 57 -14.54 1.68 0.76
N ASN A 58 -14.50 1.81 -0.56
CA ASN A 58 -13.40 1.27 -1.36
C ASN A 58 -12.06 1.95 -1.06
N ALA A 59 -12.06 3.28 -0.89
CA ALA A 59 -10.84 4.02 -0.56
C ALA A 59 -10.25 3.61 0.80
N THR A 60 -11.09 3.30 1.80
CA THR A 60 -10.64 2.86 3.12
C THR A 60 -10.36 1.35 3.17
N PHE A 61 -11.37 0.52 2.90
CA PHE A 61 -11.27 -0.92 3.09
C PHE A 61 -10.58 -1.65 1.94
N GLY A 62 -10.50 -1.05 0.76
CA GLY A 62 -9.68 -1.57 -0.35
C GLY A 62 -8.18 -1.57 -0.02
N ASN A 63 -7.74 -0.68 0.87
CA ASN A 63 -6.38 -0.60 1.39
C ASN A 63 -6.28 -0.99 2.88
N ALA A 64 -7.30 -1.65 3.44
CA ALA A 64 -7.36 -1.92 4.88
C ALA A 64 -6.18 -2.77 5.38
N ALA A 65 -5.68 -3.72 4.58
CA ALA A 65 -4.53 -4.53 4.97
C ALA A 65 -3.29 -3.66 5.22
N GLU A 66 -3.00 -2.71 4.33
CA GLU A 66 -1.90 -1.74 4.52
C GLU A 66 -2.13 -0.86 5.75
N LEU A 67 -3.35 -0.34 5.92
CA LEU A 67 -3.68 0.53 7.05
C LEU A 67 -3.54 -0.21 8.39
N ILE A 68 -4.02 -1.45 8.49
CA ILE A 68 -3.93 -2.27 9.71
C ILE A 68 -2.46 -2.53 10.06
N ILE A 69 -1.63 -2.91 9.08
CA ILE A 69 -0.20 -3.18 9.31
C ILE A 69 0.53 -1.89 9.71
N ALA A 70 0.24 -0.78 9.03
CA ALA A 70 0.84 0.51 9.35
C ALA A 70 0.48 0.97 10.77
N LEU A 71 -0.79 0.85 11.17
CA LEU A 71 -1.23 1.20 12.52
C LEU A 71 -0.61 0.29 13.59
N ALA A 72 -0.52 -1.02 13.34
CA ALA A 72 0.14 -1.95 14.25
C ALA A 72 1.64 -1.64 14.40
N ALA A 73 2.32 -1.30 13.30
CA ALA A 73 3.72 -0.89 13.31
C ALA A 73 3.93 0.44 14.06
N LEU A 74 3.05 1.43 13.87
CA LEU A 74 3.07 2.69 14.61
C LEU A 74 2.91 2.46 16.12
N GLN A 75 2.01 1.58 16.54
CA GLN A 75 1.83 1.22 17.95
C GLN A 75 3.09 0.63 18.60
N HIS A 76 3.98 0.04 17.80
CA HIS A 76 5.27 -0.50 18.25
C HIS A 76 6.45 0.47 18.01
N GLY A 77 6.18 1.73 17.64
CA GLY A 77 7.21 2.74 17.38
C GLY A 77 8.01 2.52 16.09
N LEU A 78 7.55 1.66 15.19
CA LEU A 78 8.24 1.33 13.93
C LEU A 78 7.96 2.37 12.83
N HIS A 79 8.25 3.64 13.12
CA HIS A 79 7.92 4.76 12.22
C HIS A 79 8.60 4.65 10.86
N ASP A 80 9.84 4.16 10.81
CA ASP A 80 10.58 4.00 9.56
C ASP A 80 9.98 2.91 8.68
N VAL A 81 9.46 1.83 9.27
CA VAL A 81 8.75 0.77 8.54
C VAL A 81 7.48 1.33 7.91
N VAL A 82 6.74 2.17 8.64
CA VAL A 82 5.50 2.79 8.16
C VAL A 82 5.77 3.79 7.02
N LYS A 83 6.79 4.63 7.16
CA LYS A 83 7.23 5.55 6.10
C LYS A 83 7.67 4.79 4.85
N ALA A 84 8.44 3.71 5.04
CA ALA A 84 8.88 2.85 3.95
C ALA A 84 7.71 2.13 3.27
N SER A 85 6.74 1.62 4.02
CA SER A 85 5.59 0.90 3.45
C SER A 85 4.66 1.83 2.66
N LEU A 86 4.40 3.05 3.14
CA LEU A 86 3.60 4.05 2.41
C LEU A 86 4.27 4.45 1.09
N THR A 87 5.58 4.73 1.14
CA THR A 87 6.36 5.05 -0.07
C THR A 87 6.37 3.86 -1.04
N GLY A 88 6.56 2.65 -0.50
CA GLY A 88 6.54 1.40 -1.25
C GLY A 88 5.20 1.13 -1.92
N SER A 89 4.07 1.45 -1.28
CA SER A 89 2.72 1.31 -1.86
C SER A 89 2.52 2.22 -3.07
N ILE A 90 2.96 3.49 -2.97
CA ILE A 90 2.88 4.46 -4.07
C ILE A 90 3.70 3.97 -5.28
N ILE A 91 4.96 3.58 -5.04
CA ILE A 91 5.85 3.08 -6.09
C ILE A 91 5.34 1.75 -6.65
N GLY A 92 4.87 0.86 -5.77
CA GLY A 92 4.34 -0.45 -6.10
C GLY A 92 3.14 -0.35 -7.04
N ASN A 93 2.16 0.49 -6.70
CA ASN A 93 0.99 0.67 -7.55
C ASN A 93 1.31 1.44 -8.83
N GLY A 94 2.11 2.51 -8.72
CA GLY A 94 2.41 3.39 -9.85
C GLY A 94 3.37 2.80 -10.88
N LEU A 95 4.33 1.97 -10.48
CA LEU A 95 5.34 1.40 -11.38
C LEU A 95 5.18 -0.11 -11.55
N LEU A 96 5.14 -0.87 -10.45
CA LEU A 96 5.16 -2.34 -10.52
C LEU A 96 3.83 -2.89 -11.03
N VAL A 97 2.71 -2.58 -10.36
CA VAL A 97 1.38 -3.08 -10.72
C VAL A 97 0.97 -2.54 -12.09
N LEU A 98 1.12 -1.23 -12.31
CA LEU A 98 0.83 -0.61 -13.60
C LEU A 98 1.70 -1.23 -14.72
N GLY A 99 3.02 -1.34 -14.51
CA GLY A 99 3.95 -1.90 -15.50
C GLY A 99 3.64 -3.35 -15.85
N LEU A 100 3.37 -4.19 -14.84
CA LEU A 100 2.95 -5.57 -15.05
C LEU A 100 1.59 -5.66 -15.75
N SER A 101 0.64 -4.77 -15.43
CA SER A 101 -0.67 -4.72 -16.07
C SER A 101 -0.59 -4.33 -17.55
N VAL A 102 0.25 -3.34 -17.87
CA VAL A 102 0.54 -2.94 -19.26
C VAL A 102 1.22 -4.09 -20.00
N LEU A 103 2.27 -4.68 -19.41
CA LEU A 103 2.99 -5.81 -20.01
C LEU A 103 2.05 -6.99 -20.27
N ALA A 104 1.37 -7.48 -19.24
CA ALA A 104 0.47 -8.63 -19.34
C ALA A 104 -0.71 -8.37 -20.27
N GLY A 105 -1.32 -7.18 -20.19
CA GLY A 105 -2.43 -6.80 -21.06
C GLY A 105 -2.05 -6.52 -22.51
N GLY A 106 -0.74 -6.32 -22.78
CA GLY A 106 -0.17 -6.06 -24.10
C GLY A 106 0.34 -7.31 -24.81
N ILE A 107 0.48 -8.45 -24.12
CA ILE A 107 0.86 -9.72 -24.74
C ILE A 107 -0.14 -10.07 -25.85
N GLY A 108 0.35 -10.25 -27.07
CA GLY A 108 -0.47 -10.57 -28.25
C GLY A 108 -1.26 -9.38 -28.81
N ARG A 109 -0.97 -8.14 -28.40
CA ARG A 109 -1.63 -6.93 -28.90
C ARG A 109 -0.58 -5.90 -29.35
N GLU A 110 -0.79 -5.31 -30.53
CA GLU A 110 0.11 -4.25 -31.02
C GLU A 110 -0.05 -2.92 -30.27
N ARG A 111 -1.27 -2.62 -29.81
CA ARG A 111 -1.59 -1.41 -29.03
C ARG A 111 -2.64 -1.70 -27.97
N GLN A 112 -2.48 -1.06 -26.82
CA GLN A 112 -3.50 -0.94 -25.77
C GLN A 112 -4.03 0.49 -25.77
N THR A 113 -5.35 0.65 -25.75
CA THR A 113 -6.00 1.97 -25.68
C THR A 113 -6.52 2.23 -24.28
N PHE A 114 -6.26 3.43 -23.77
CA PHE A 114 -6.73 3.90 -22.47
C PHE A 114 -7.49 5.21 -22.65
N ASP A 115 -8.42 5.49 -21.73
CA ASP A 115 -9.08 6.79 -21.66
C ASP A 115 -8.04 7.87 -21.27
N ARG A 116 -7.84 8.84 -22.17
CA ARG A 116 -6.83 9.89 -21.98
C ARG A 116 -7.19 10.84 -20.84
N ALA A 117 -8.46 11.16 -20.67
CA ALA A 117 -8.91 12.07 -19.63
C ALA A 117 -8.76 11.41 -18.24
N ALA A 118 -9.16 10.15 -18.11
CA ALA A 118 -9.01 9.39 -16.87
C ALA A 118 -7.53 9.18 -16.51
N ALA A 119 -6.68 8.83 -17.49
CA ALA A 119 -5.24 8.67 -17.26
C ALA A 119 -4.58 9.99 -16.83
N ALA A 120 -4.91 11.10 -17.49
CA ALA A 120 -4.37 12.41 -17.15
C ALA A 120 -4.83 12.90 -15.77
N ALA A 121 -6.10 12.67 -15.41
CA ALA A 121 -6.62 12.97 -14.08
C ALA A 121 -5.88 12.15 -13.01
N GLY A 122 -5.72 10.84 -13.24
CA GLY A 122 -5.00 9.94 -12.33
C GLY A 122 -3.55 10.33 -12.12
N SER A 123 -2.80 10.62 -13.20
CA SER A 123 -1.39 11.04 -13.09
C SER A 123 -1.23 12.39 -12.39
N THR A 124 -2.17 13.32 -12.62
CA THR A 124 -2.15 14.65 -11.97
C THR A 124 -2.41 14.51 -10.48
N LEU A 125 -3.43 13.76 -10.08
CA LEU A 125 -3.75 13.51 -8.66
C LEU A 125 -2.61 12.78 -7.95
N LEU A 126 -1.98 11.80 -8.60
CA LEU A 126 -0.81 11.11 -8.05
C LEU A 126 0.38 12.07 -7.85
N GLY A 127 0.63 12.95 -8.83
CA GLY A 127 1.66 13.99 -8.71
C GLY A 127 1.39 14.95 -7.54
N LEU A 128 0.16 15.41 -7.40
CA LEU A 128 -0.25 16.27 -6.27
C LEU A 128 -0.10 15.55 -4.91
N ALA A 129 -0.51 14.29 -4.83
CA ALA A 129 -0.34 13.48 -3.61
C ALA A 129 1.14 13.28 -3.25
N ALA A 130 1.98 12.98 -4.24
CA ALA A 130 3.43 12.83 -4.04
C ALA A 130 4.08 14.15 -3.57
N ILE A 131 3.71 15.29 -4.17
CA ILE A 131 4.17 16.61 -3.72
C ILE A 131 3.74 16.87 -2.27
N GLY A 132 2.48 16.58 -1.93
CA GLY A 132 1.95 16.71 -0.56
C GLY A 132 2.74 15.90 0.47
N LEU A 133 3.28 14.75 0.09
CA LEU A 133 4.13 13.92 0.94
C LEU A 133 5.58 14.41 1.02
N VAL A 134 6.14 14.88 -0.11
CA VAL A 134 7.55 15.28 -0.23
C VAL A 134 7.82 16.65 0.38
N VAL A 135 6.90 17.61 0.25
CA VAL A 135 7.12 18.99 0.74
C VAL A 135 7.44 19.04 2.24
N PRO A 136 6.67 18.40 3.15
CA PRO A 136 7.01 18.37 4.57
C PRO A 136 8.34 17.67 4.85
N ALA A 137 8.66 16.59 4.12
CA ALA A 137 9.91 15.86 4.28
C ALA A 137 11.13 16.72 3.90
N MET A 138 11.04 17.47 2.79
CA MET A 138 12.07 18.40 2.36
C MET A 138 12.26 19.54 3.37
N PHE A 139 11.17 20.09 3.90
CA PHE A 139 11.26 21.14 4.92
C PHE A 139 11.98 20.64 6.18
N HIS A 140 11.67 19.43 6.63
CA HIS A 140 12.34 18.81 7.78
C HIS A 140 13.85 18.67 7.54
N ILE A 141 14.27 18.14 6.38
CA ILE A 141 15.68 17.95 6.04
C ILE A 141 16.42 19.29 5.99
N VAL A 142 15.81 20.32 5.38
CA VAL A 142 16.42 21.65 5.26
C VAL A 142 16.50 22.34 6.62
N ALA A 143 15.44 22.24 7.44
CA ALA A 143 15.42 22.82 8.78
C ALA A 143 16.44 22.13 9.71
N GLU A 144 16.56 20.81 9.69
CA GLU A 144 17.60 20.08 10.43
C GLU A 144 19.00 20.46 9.96
N GLY A 145 19.20 20.61 8.65
CA GLY A 145 20.45 21.08 8.06
C GLY A 145 20.83 22.50 8.50
N ALA A 146 19.84 23.41 8.61
CA ALA A 146 20.05 24.77 9.08
C ALA A 146 20.37 24.86 10.58
N VAL A 147 19.76 23.99 11.40
CA VAL A 147 20.01 23.90 12.85
C VAL A 147 21.38 23.26 13.13
N SER A 148 21.75 22.22 12.40
CA SER A 148 23.04 21.52 12.55
C SER A 148 24.24 22.31 12.00
N GLY A 149 24.00 23.21 11.03
CA GLY A 149 25.01 24.11 10.46
C GLY A 149 25.32 25.39 11.26
N GLY A 150 24.65 25.63 12.40
CA GLY A 150 24.93 26.80 13.25
C GLY A 150 24.55 28.15 12.63
N THR A 151 23.55 28.19 11.75
CA THR A 151 23.03 29.43 11.15
C THR A 151 21.58 29.67 11.56
N LEU A 152 21.37 29.88 12.85
CA LEU A 152 20.27 30.69 13.38
C LEU A 152 20.90 31.68 14.36
N PRO A 153 20.47 32.96 14.40
CA PRO A 153 20.85 33.86 15.49
C PRO A 153 20.37 33.32 16.85
#